data_AF-A0A023X393-F1
#
_entry.id   AF-A0A023X393-F1
#
_cell.length_a   1.000
_cell.length_b   1.000
_cell.length_c   1.000
_cell.angle_alpha   90.00
_cell.angle_beta   90.00
_cell.angle_gamma   90.00
#
_symmetry.space_group_name_H-M   'P 1'
#
loop_
_entity.id
_entity.type
_entity.pdbx_description
1 polymer ?
#
loop_
_entity_poly.entity_id
_entity_poly.type
_entity_poly.pdbx_seq_one_letter_code
_entity_poly.pdbx_strand_id
1 'polypeptide(L)'
;MSERREDVPESIMSRIDRLSKEREELLQRESHHSASPVDTRRLERIDHDLRVLWDLRRRELAGEDVDVSEDYLDDYDRYGGRESSGR
;
A
#
# COMPACT_ATOMS: atom_id res chain seq x y z
N MET A 1 12.84 -8.12 32.54
CA MET A 1 11.77 -7.40 31.81
C MET A 1 12.12 -7.49 30.34
N SER A 2 11.57 -8.47 29.63
CA SER A 2 11.64 -8.50 28.17
C SER A 2 10.33 -7.91 27.68
N GLU A 3 10.38 -6.64 27.29
CA GLU A 3 9.30 -5.98 26.57
C GLU A 3 8.91 -6.87 25.40
N ARG A 4 7.68 -7.40 25.47
CA ARG A 4 7.02 -7.96 24.30
C ARG A 4 7.14 -6.88 23.23
N ARG A 5 7.77 -7.19 22.10
CA ARG A 5 7.51 -6.44 20.88
C ARG A 5 6.02 -6.65 20.63
N GLU A 6 5.22 -5.69 21.08
CA GLU A 6 3.84 -5.59 20.70
C GLU A 6 3.88 -5.54 19.17
N ASP A 7 3.33 -6.56 18.53
CA ASP A 7 3.03 -6.56 17.12
C ASP A 7 1.96 -5.48 16.96
N VAL A 8 2.41 -4.21 16.89
CA VAL A 8 1.50 -3.07 16.82
C VAL A 8 0.81 -3.23 15.48
N PRO A 9 -0.52 -3.41 15.43
CA PRO A 9 -1.22 -3.46 14.16
C PRO A 9 -0.87 -2.19 13.42
N GLU A 10 -0.20 -2.33 12.27
CA GLU A 10 0.25 -1.18 11.48
C GLU A 10 -1.02 -0.43 11.05
N SER A 11 -1.24 0.75 11.65
CA SER A 11 -2.39 1.57 11.29
C SER A 11 -2.35 1.89 9.79
N ILE A 12 -3.52 2.01 9.16
CA ILE A 12 -3.67 2.40 7.74
C ILE A 12 -2.78 3.61 7.44
N MET A 13 -2.75 4.59 8.33
CA MET A 13 -1.94 5.81 8.19
C MET A 13 -0.43 5.55 8.24
N SER A 14 0.03 4.64 9.09
CA SER A 14 1.45 4.25 9.15
C SER A 14 1.90 3.56 7.87
N ARG A 15 1.03 2.72 7.30
CA ARG A 15 1.30 2.04 6.03
C ARG A 15 1.28 3.01 4.84
N ILE A 16 0.35 3.97 4.82
CA ILE A 16 0.32 5.06 3.84
C ILE A 16 1.60 5.90 3.88
N ASP A 17 2.06 6.30 5.08
CA ASP A 17 3.29 7.11 5.23
C ASP A 17 4.51 6.36 4.67
N ARG A 18 4.65 5.08 5.02
CA ARG A 18 5.75 4.23 4.55
C ARG A 18 5.76 4.10 3.03
N LEU A 19 4.61 3.79 2.43
CA LEU A 19 4.48 3.64 0.99
C LEU A 19 4.68 4.96 0.26
N SER A 20 4.25 6.08 0.84
CA SER A 20 4.45 7.42 0.27
C SER A 20 5.94 7.79 0.23
N LYS A 21 6.70 7.46 1.29
CA LYS A 21 8.15 7.63 1.31
C LYS A 21 8.84 6.75 0.28
N GLU A 22 8.47 5.48 0.20
CA GLU A 22 9.07 4.56 -0.79
C GLU A 22 8.80 5.03 -2.23
N ARG A 23 7.58 5.52 -2.51
CA ARG A 23 7.24 6.15 -3.79
C ARG A 23 8.13 7.36 -4.09
N GLU A 24 8.31 8.24 -3.11
CA GLU A 24 9.15 9.43 -3.28
C GLU A 24 10.61 9.06 -3.54
N GLU A 25 11.16 8.07 -2.84
CA GLU A 25 12.52 7.57 -3.05
C GLU A 25 12.70 6.97 -4.46
N LEU A 26 11.72 6.21 -4.94
CA LEU A 26 11.74 5.65 -6.29
C LEU A 26 11.66 6.75 -7.35
N LEU A 27 10.79 7.75 -7.20
CA LEU A 27 10.70 8.88 -8.11
C LEU A 27 12.00 9.70 -8.15
N GLN A 28 12.64 9.91 -6.99
CA GLN A 28 13.94 10.57 -6.93
C GLN A 28 15.02 9.75 -7.66
N ARG A 29 14.97 8.42 -7.56
CA ARG A 29 15.87 7.52 -8.30
C ARG A 29 15.63 7.59 -9.81
N GLU A 30 14.39 7.59 -10.28
CA GLU A 30 14.03 7.74 -11.70
C GLU A 30 14.49 9.07 -12.30
N SER A 31 14.47 10.14 -11.50
CA SER A 31 14.97 11.47 -11.89
C SER A 31 16.50 11.49 -12.11
N HIS A 32 17.23 10.65 -11.37
CA HIS A 32 18.70 10.59 -11.42
C HIS A 32 19.26 9.51 -12.38
N HIS A 33 18.54 8.42 -12.60
CA HIS A 33 18.93 7.31 -13.47
C HIS A 33 17.68 6.88 -14.25
N SER A 34 17.75 6.83 -15.60
CA SER A 34 16.61 6.45 -16.45
C SER A 34 15.81 5.30 -15.85
N ALA A 35 14.52 5.57 -15.58
CA ALA A 35 13.59 4.68 -14.93
C ALA A 35 13.79 3.22 -15.33
N SER A 36 14.24 2.40 -14.37
CA SER A 36 14.36 0.97 -14.59
C SER A 36 12.97 0.36 -14.63
N PRO A 37 12.67 -0.59 -15.53
CA PRO A 37 11.37 -1.27 -15.57
C PRO A 37 11.01 -1.95 -14.24
N VAL A 38 12.00 -2.25 -13.38
CA VAL A 38 11.78 -2.76 -12.01
C VAL A 38 11.22 -1.67 -11.08
N ASP A 39 11.77 -0.45 -11.17
CA ASP A 39 11.33 0.70 -10.36
C ASP A 39 9.93 1.16 -10.80
N THR A 40 9.67 1.18 -12.11
CA THR A 40 8.34 1.49 -12.65
C THR A 40 7.29 0.49 -12.18
N ARG A 41 7.56 -0.83 -12.26
CA ARG A 41 6.62 -1.85 -11.76
C ARG A 41 6.41 -1.73 -10.25
N ARG A 42 7.44 -1.32 -9.50
CA ARG A 42 7.34 -1.10 -8.06
C ARG A 42 6.48 0.12 -7.74
N LEU A 43 6.66 1.22 -8.48
CA LEU A 43 5.84 2.42 -8.38
C LEU A 43 4.37 2.14 -8.67
N GLU A 44 4.06 1.42 -9.75
CA GLU A 44 2.67 1.02 -10.08
C GLU A 44 2.03 0.23 -8.94
N ARG A 45 2.79 -0.68 -8.31
CA ARG A 45 2.31 -1.44 -7.16
C ARG A 45 2.07 -0.58 -5.93
N ILE A 46 2.97 0.38 -5.66
CA ILE A 46 2.83 1.30 -4.52
C ILE A 46 1.65 2.25 -4.73
N ASP A 47 1.47 2.82 -5.92
CA ASP A 47 0.33 3.68 -6.25
C ASP A 47 -0.99 2.90 -6.09
N HIS A 48 -0.99 1.62 -6.47
CA HIS A 48 -2.14 0.75 -6.22
C HIS A 48 -2.38 0.48 -4.72
N ASP A 49 -1.35 0.08 -3.98
CA ASP A 49 -1.45 -0.16 -2.53
C ASP A 49 -1.93 1.10 -1.77
N LEU A 50 -1.44 2.28 -2.16
CA LEU A 50 -1.87 3.57 -1.60
C LEU A 50 -3.36 3.82 -1.88
N ARG A 51 -3.85 3.51 -3.07
CA ARG A 51 -5.26 3.69 -3.42
C ARG A 51 -6.19 2.83 -2.55
N VAL A 52 -5.83 1.56 -2.36
CA VAL A 52 -6.56 0.63 -1.48
C VAL A 52 -6.57 1.16 -0.05
N LEU A 53 -5.40 1.53 0.49
CA LEU A 53 -5.30 2.03 1.87
C LEU A 53 -6.08 3.33 2.07
N TRP A 54 -6.14 4.21 1.07
CA TRP A 54 -6.98 5.40 1.13
C TRP A 54 -8.48 5.08 1.10
N ASP A 55 -8.91 4.03 0.39
CA ASP A 55 -10.29 3.56 0.41
C ASP A 55 -10.65 3.00 1.79
N LEU A 56 -9.80 2.15 2.35
CA LEU A 56 -9.96 1.62 3.71
C LEU A 56 -10.04 2.75 4.75
N ARG A 57 -9.15 3.74 4.66
CA ARG A 57 -9.20 4.92 5.54
C ARG A 57 -10.49 5.71 5.37
N ARG A 58 -11.01 5.81 4.15
CA ARG A 58 -12.26 6.51 3.87
C ARG A 58 -13.46 5.78 4.48
N ARG A 59 -13.50 4.45 4.42
CA ARG A 59 -14.53 3.61 5.05
C ARG A 59 -14.48 3.71 6.58
N GLU A 60 -13.28 3.67 7.15
CA GLU A 60 -13.06 3.88 8.59
C GLU A 60 -13.61 5.25 9.05
N LEU A 61 -13.35 6.32 8.28
CA LEU A 61 -13.87 7.66 8.56
C LEU A 61 -15.40 7.77 8.36
N ALA A 62 -15.99 6.91 7.53
CA ALA A 62 -17.44 6.80 7.38
C ALA A 62 -18.11 6.04 8.53
N GLY A 63 -17.32 5.45 9.45
CA GLY A 63 -17.80 4.67 10.58
C GLY A 63 -18.02 3.18 10.24
N GLU A 64 -17.46 2.69 9.14
CA GLU A 64 -17.46 1.28 8.79
C GLU A 64 -16.39 0.53 9.62
N ASP A 65 -16.69 -0.72 9.98
CA ASP A 65 -15.73 -1.61 10.66
C ASP A 65 -14.76 -2.15 9.60
N VAL A 66 -13.52 -1.65 9.62
CA VAL A 66 -12.50 -1.96 8.62
C VAL A 66 -11.37 -2.74 9.28
N ASP A 67 -11.19 -4.00 8.89
CA ASP A 67 -10.01 -4.77 9.24
C ASP A 67 -8.98 -4.71 8.12
N VAL A 68 -7.84 -4.05 8.38
CA VAL A 68 -6.79 -3.85 7.37
C VAL A 68 -6.20 -5.17 6.87
N SER A 69 -6.27 -6.23 7.66
CA SER A 69 -5.69 -7.53 7.30
C SER A 69 -6.58 -8.26 6.30
N GLU A 70 -7.90 -8.19 6.50
CA GLU A 70 -8.91 -8.86 5.69
C GLU A 70 -9.36 -8.01 4.49
N ASP A 71 -9.71 -6.74 4.73
CA ASP A 71 -10.31 -5.84 3.75
C ASP A 71 -9.29 -5.35 2.71
N TYR A 72 -8.00 -5.32 3.06
CA TYR A 72 -6.94 -5.00 2.10
C TYR A 72 -6.89 -6.00 0.95
N LEU A 73 -7.05 -7.30 1.21
CA LEU A 73 -7.00 -8.30 0.13
C LEU A 73 -8.25 -8.26 -0.76
N ASP A 74 -9.43 -8.00 -0.19
CA ASP A 74 -10.68 -7.81 -0.96
C ASP A 74 -10.57 -6.60 -1.90
N ASP A 75 -10.12 -5.48 -1.34
CA ASP A 75 -10.07 -4.22 -2.06
C ASP A 75 -8.87 -4.15 -3.04
N TYR A 76 -7.78 -4.86 -2.74
CA TYR A 76 -6.66 -5.05 -3.66
C TYR A 76 -7.05 -5.82 -4.92
N ASP A 77 -7.93 -6.83 -4.82
CA ASP A 77 -8.45 -7.53 -5.99
C ASP A 77 -9.42 -6.62 -6.78
N ARG A 78 -10.26 -5.83 -6.07
CA ARG A 78 -11.18 -4.84 -6.67
C ARG A 78 -10.48 -3.78 -7.51
N TYR A 79 -9.30 -3.33 -7.08
CA TYR A 79 -8.50 -2.34 -7.81
C TYR A 79 -7.50 -2.98 -8.82
N GLY A 80 -7.60 -4.30 -9.05
CA GLY A 80 -6.90 -5.00 -10.14
C GLY A 80 -5.49 -5.48 -9.78
N GLY A 81 -5.15 -5.59 -8.50
CA GLY A 81 -3.82 -6.04 -8.04
C GLY A 81 -3.53 -7.51 -8.26
N ARG A 82 -4.57 -8.30 -8.46
CA ARG A 82 -4.43 -9.62 -9.05
C ARG A 82 -4.32 -9.41 -10.55
N GLU A 83 -3.08 -9.41 -11.06
CA GLU A 83 -2.80 -9.58 -12.48
C GLU A 83 -3.80 -10.60 -13.03
N SER A 84 -4.65 -10.13 -13.92
CA SER A 84 -5.74 -10.86 -14.54
C SER A 84 -5.19 -12.20 -14.99
N SER A 85 -5.43 -13.25 -14.21
CA SER A 85 -5.17 -14.62 -14.64
C SER A 85 -6.32 -14.98 -15.57
N GLY A 86 -6.32 -14.35 -16.75
CA GLY A 86 -7.31 -14.46 -17.78
C GLY A 86 -6.72 -15.12 -19.02
N ARG A 87 -6.73 -16.46 -18.97
CA ARG A 87 -6.98 -17.42 -20.05
C ARG A 87 -6.25 -17.31 -21.40
#